data_AF-A0A970EKV8-F1
#
_entry.id   AF-A0A970EKV8-F1
#
_cell.length_a   1.000
_cell.length_b   1.000
_cell.length_c   1.000
_cell.angle_alpha   90.00
_cell.angle_beta   90.00
_cell.angle_gamma   90.00
#
_symmetry.space_group_name_H-M   'P 1'
#
loop_
_entity.id
_entity.type
_entity.pdbx_description
1 polymer ?
#
loop_
_entity_poly.entity_id
_entity_poly.type
_entity_poly.pdbx_seq_one_letter_code
_entity_poly.pdbx_strand_id
1 'polypeptide(L)'
;MKAYQPRPTPKKNNLAYLPTATRAVPLKKRLTTLVVIAIFLYFTILLAGQYWRMYQLQRTLAELNQEIASFKSANEAMRQEIERLHAPDYLEQMARKELGMVRPGELLFYFQDEDNLPKEEE
;
A
#
# COMPACT_ATOMS: atom_id res chain seq x y z
N MET A 1 -110.66 0.89 6.73
CA MET A 1 -109.66 1.48 5.82
C MET A 1 -108.31 1.47 6.53
N LYS A 2 -107.36 0.62 6.13
CA LYS A 2 -106.05 0.53 6.80
C LYS A 2 -105.07 1.46 6.07
N ALA A 3 -104.56 2.46 6.78
CA ALA A 3 -103.62 3.45 6.27
C ALA A 3 -102.34 2.77 5.77
N TYR A 4 -101.94 3.09 4.55
CA TYR A 4 -100.66 2.67 3.98
C TYR A 4 -99.53 3.44 4.68
N GLN A 5 -98.67 2.74 5.40
CA GLN A 5 -97.38 3.29 5.83
C GLN A 5 -96.31 2.84 4.82
N PRO A 6 -95.53 3.76 4.22
CA PRO A 6 -94.47 3.40 3.31
C PRO A 6 -93.32 2.72 4.06
N ARG A 7 -92.68 1.73 3.41
CA ARG A 7 -91.55 0.97 3.96
C ARG A 7 -90.30 1.85 4.06
N PRO A 8 -89.49 1.75 5.14
CA PRO A 8 -88.24 2.49 5.25
C PRO A 8 -87.22 1.96 4.23
N THR A 9 -86.67 2.87 3.41
CA THR A 9 -85.61 2.54 2.45
C THR A 9 -84.24 2.53 3.13
N PRO A 10 -83.36 1.55 2.85
CA PRO A 10 -82.02 1.52 3.42
C PRO A 10 -81.15 2.63 2.83
N LYS A 11 -80.52 3.42 3.70
CA LYS A 11 -79.59 4.50 3.36
C LYS A 11 -78.30 3.89 2.79
N LYS A 12 -78.06 4.04 1.48
CA LYS A 12 -76.80 3.62 0.83
C LYS A 12 -75.64 4.47 1.33
N ASN A 13 -74.76 3.87 2.10
CA ASN A 13 -73.44 4.37 2.46
C ASN A 13 -72.45 3.92 1.37
N ASN A 14 -71.90 4.89 0.64
CA ASN A 14 -70.95 4.71 -0.46
C ASN A 14 -69.54 4.40 0.06
N LEU A 15 -69.39 3.38 0.90
CA LEU A 15 -68.12 2.94 1.45
C LEU A 15 -67.98 1.44 1.17
N ALA A 16 -67.44 1.07 0.01
CA ALA A 16 -66.77 -0.22 -0.17
C ALA A 16 -66.15 -0.36 -1.57
N TYR A 17 -65.34 0.61 -2.01
CA TYR A 17 -64.33 0.34 -3.04
C TYR A 17 -62.95 0.48 -2.39
N LEU A 18 -62.58 -0.53 -1.61
CA LEU A 18 -61.18 -0.79 -1.28
C LEU A 18 -60.91 -2.25 -1.64
N PRO A 19 -60.30 -2.53 -2.80
CA PRO A 19 -59.79 -3.86 -3.08
C PRO A 19 -58.52 -4.07 -2.23
N THR A 20 -58.67 -4.37 -0.94
CA THR A 20 -57.56 -4.81 -0.09
C THR A 20 -57.34 -6.31 -0.26
N ALA A 21 -56.89 -6.71 -1.44
CA ALA A 21 -56.38 -8.06 -1.66
C ALA A 21 -54.91 -8.09 -1.25
N THR A 22 -54.63 -8.22 0.05
CA THR A 22 -53.28 -8.62 0.50
C THR A 22 -53.06 -10.07 0.09
N ARG A 23 -52.42 -10.29 -1.05
CA ARG A 23 -52.13 -11.61 -1.58
C ARG A 23 -51.20 -12.34 -0.61
N ALA A 24 -51.73 -13.29 0.14
CA ALA A 24 -50.96 -14.13 1.04
C ALA A 24 -50.01 -15.00 0.21
N VAL A 25 -48.72 -14.66 0.21
CA VAL A 25 -47.70 -15.56 -0.34
C VAL A 25 -47.64 -16.82 0.55
N PRO A 26 -47.60 -18.03 -0.03
CA PRO A 26 -47.56 -19.26 0.75
C PRO A 26 -46.29 -19.29 1.61
N LEU A 27 -46.40 -19.79 2.84
CA LEU A 27 -45.34 -19.77 3.85
C LEU A 27 -44.02 -20.38 3.32
N LYS A 28 -44.12 -21.42 2.47
CA LYS A 28 -42.97 -22.04 1.78
C LYS A 28 -42.21 -21.05 0.88
N LYS A 29 -42.91 -20.19 0.15
CA LYS A 29 -42.29 -19.15 -0.71
C LYS A 29 -41.59 -18.08 0.13
N ARG A 30 -42.19 -17.68 1.26
CA ARG A 30 -41.55 -16.74 2.21
C ARG A 30 -40.25 -17.31 2.77
N LEU A 31 -40.27 -18.59 3.15
CA LEU A 31 -39.09 -19.27 3.67
C LEU A 31 -37.99 -19.38 2.60
N THR A 32 -38.32 -19.77 1.37
CA THR A 32 -37.34 -19.82 0.28
C THR A 32 -36.74 -18.45 -0.03
N THR A 33 -37.54 -17.39 -0.01
CA THR A 33 -37.03 -16.02 -0.22
C THR A 33 -36.08 -15.60 0.90
N LEU A 34 -36.40 -15.91 2.16
CA LEU A 34 -35.50 -15.63 3.30
C LEU A 34 -34.17 -16.39 3.19
N VAL A 35 -34.21 -17.66 2.78
CA VAL A 35 -32.99 -18.47 2.58
C VAL A 35 -32.13 -17.87 1.46
N VAL A 36 -32.73 -17.47 0.34
CA VAL A 36 -31.99 -16.83 -0.77
C VAL A 36 -31.36 -15.51 -0.31
N ILE A 37 -32.09 -14.68 0.43
CA ILE A 37 -31.55 -13.43 0.99
C ILE A 37 -30.38 -13.72 1.95
N ALA A 38 -30.50 -14.72 2.82
CA ALA A 38 -29.44 -15.09 3.76
C ALA A 38 -28.18 -15.57 3.03
N ILE A 39 -28.33 -16.38 1.98
CA ILE A 39 -27.22 -16.82 1.12
C ILE A 39 -26.56 -15.61 0.45
N PHE A 40 -27.35 -14.69 -0.10
CA PHE A 40 -26.84 -13.51 -0.77
C PHE A 40 -26.05 -12.61 0.20
N LEU A 41 -26.58 -12.38 1.41
CA LEU A 41 -25.90 -11.66 2.49
C LEU A 41 -24.59 -12.32 2.88
N TYR A 42 -24.59 -13.64 3.04
CA TYR A 42 -23.39 -14.42 3.37
C TYR A 42 -22.28 -14.22 2.33
N PHE A 43 -22.60 -14.35 1.03
CA PHE A 43 -21.64 -14.10 -0.03
C PHE A 43 -21.17 -12.64 -0.07
N THR A 44 -22.08 -11.69 0.14
CA THR A 44 -21.74 -10.25 0.14
C THR A 44 -20.73 -9.91 1.23
N ILE A 45 -20.89 -10.46 2.44
CA ILE A 45 -19.97 -10.25 3.56
C ILE A 45 -18.59 -10.86 3.26
N LEU A 46 -18.55 -12.06 2.69
CA LEU A 46 -17.29 -12.71 2.29
C LEU A 46 -16.54 -11.92 1.23
N LEU A 47 -17.25 -11.45 0.20
CA LEU A 47 -16.69 -10.65 -0.89
C LEU A 47 -16.18 -9.30 -0.38
N ALA A 48 -16.93 -8.61 0.49
CA ALA A 48 -16.53 -7.33 1.05
C ALA A 48 -15.22 -7.42 1.86
N GLY A 49 -15.08 -8.48 2.69
CA GLY A 49 -13.84 -8.72 3.44
C GLY A 49 -12.63 -8.97 2.55
N GLN A 50 -12.81 -9.74 1.47
CA GLN A 50 -11.74 -9.98 0.50
C GLN A 50 -11.34 -8.70 -0.26
N TYR A 51 -12.33 -7.89 -0.67
CA TYR A 51 -12.08 -6.64 -1.38
C TYR A 51 -11.26 -5.65 -0.57
N TRP A 52 -11.56 -5.49 0.73
CA TRP A 52 -10.76 -4.63 1.61
C TRP A 52 -9.33 -5.11 1.80
N ARG A 53 -9.13 -6.43 1.93
CA ARG A 53 -7.79 -7.01 2.06
C ARG A 53 -6.97 -6.80 0.79
N MET A 54 -7.58 -6.93 -0.39
CA MET A 54 -6.93 -6.67 -1.67
C MET A 54 -6.51 -5.20 -1.80
N TYR A 55 -7.38 -4.26 -1.43
CA TYR A 55 -7.09 -2.83 -1.49
C TYR A 55 -5.93 -2.43 -0.58
N GLN A 56 -5.90 -2.96 0.65
CA GLN A 56 -4.78 -2.73 1.56
C GLN A 56 -3.47 -3.34 1.04
N LEU A 57 -3.53 -4.56 0.48
CA LEU A 57 -2.35 -5.22 -0.06
C LEU A 57 -1.75 -4.47 -1.25
N GLN A 58 -2.59 -3.89 -2.12
CA GLN A 58 -2.13 -3.04 -3.23
C GLN A 58 -1.46 -1.76 -2.74
N ARG A 59 -1.99 -1.13 -1.68
CA ARG A 59 -1.36 0.03 -1.04
C ARG A 59 0.02 -0.31 -0.47
N THR A 60 0.13 -1.41 0.28
CA THR A 60 1.41 -1.88 0.83
C THR A 60 2.41 -2.21 -0.26
N LEU A 61 1.99 -2.82 -1.38
CA LEU A 61 2.87 -3.08 -2.52
C LEU A 61 3.38 -1.79 -3.18
N ALA A 62 2.53 -0.77 -3.30
CA ALA A 62 2.94 0.52 -3.85
C ALA A 62 3.99 1.21 -2.95
N GLU A 63 3.78 1.20 -1.64
CA GLU A 63 4.71 1.77 -0.66
C GLU A 63 6.05 1.03 -0.66
N LEU A 64 6.05 -0.30 -0.63
CA LEU A 64 7.28 -1.11 -0.69
C LEU A 64 8.05 -0.88 -1.99
N ASN A 65 7.36 -0.78 -3.14
CA ASN A 65 8.02 -0.51 -4.41
C ASN A 65 8.66 0.88 -4.44
N GLN A 66 8.01 1.87 -3.83
CA GLN A 66 8.56 3.22 -3.71
C GLN A 66 9.79 3.24 -2.81
N GLU A 67 9.76 2.49 -1.71
CA GLU A 67 10.89 2.35 -0.80
C GLU A 67 12.07 1.64 -1.48
N ILE A 68 11.83 0.54 -2.21
CA ILE A 68 12.84 -0.15 -3.02
C ILE A 68 13.46 0.79 -4.06
N ALA A 69 12.64 1.58 -4.75
CA ALA A 69 13.12 2.55 -5.73
C ALA A 69 14.04 3.60 -5.08
N SER A 70 13.65 4.10 -3.89
CA SER A 70 14.45 5.05 -3.14
C SER A 70 15.80 4.44 -2.71
N PHE A 71 15.79 3.23 -2.14
CA PHE A 71 17.02 2.54 -1.74
C PHE A 71 17.91 2.21 -2.93
N LYS A 72 17.32 1.82 -4.07
CA LYS A 72 18.08 1.56 -5.29
C LYS A 72 18.77 2.82 -5.81
N SER A 73 18.07 3.96 -5.84
CA SER A 73 18.66 5.24 -6.22
C SER A 73 19.79 5.69 -5.28
N ALA A 74 19.62 5.49 -3.96
CA ALA A 74 20.64 5.81 -2.98
C ALA A 74 21.87 4.91 -3.13
N ASN A 75 21.66 3.61 -3.40
CA ASN A 75 22.74 2.65 -3.62
C ASN A 75 23.49 2.97 -4.93
N GLU A 76 22.78 3.32 -6.00
CA GLU A 76 23.39 3.76 -7.27
C GLU A 76 24.23 5.04 -7.08
N ALA A 77 23.72 6.03 -6.33
CA ALA A 77 24.46 7.25 -6.01
C ALA A 77 25.73 6.94 -5.17
N MET A 78 25.61 6.09 -4.16
CA MET A 78 26.76 5.65 -3.35
C MET A 78 27.78 4.87 -4.18
N ARG A 79 27.34 4.02 -5.10
CA ARG A 79 28.22 3.28 -6.02
C ARG A 79 28.97 4.21 -6.95
N GLN A 80 28.30 5.23 -7.50
CA GLN A 80 28.96 6.24 -8.33
C GLN A 80 29.99 7.04 -7.52
N GLU A 81 29.70 7.33 -6.26
CA GLU A 81 30.66 8.01 -5.39
C GLU A 81 31.87 7.13 -5.07
N ILE A 82 31.65 5.85 -4.78
CA ILE A 82 32.73 4.86 -4.63
C ILE A 82 33.55 4.77 -5.91
N GLU A 83 32.92 4.69 -7.08
CA GLU A 83 33.62 4.57 -8.36
C GLU A 83 34.45 5.83 -8.70
N ARG A 84 33.95 7.02 -8.33
CA ARG A 84 34.72 8.27 -8.39
C ARG A 84 35.91 8.27 -7.45
N LEU A 85 35.72 7.78 -6.22
CA LEU A 85 36.76 7.70 -5.20
C LEU A 85 37.78 6.59 -5.47
N HIS A 86 37.40 5.54 -6.20
CA HIS A 86 38.24 4.42 -6.59
C HIS A 86 38.90 4.61 -7.97
N ALA A 87 38.93 5.85 -8.50
CA ALA A 87 39.82 6.16 -9.60
C ALA A 87 41.25 5.71 -9.24
N PRO A 88 41.97 5.00 -10.12
CA PRO A 88 43.24 4.32 -9.81
C PRO A 88 44.30 5.25 -9.19
N ASP A 89 44.24 6.53 -9.53
CA ASP A 89 45.09 7.58 -8.95
C ASP A 89 44.90 7.78 -7.44
N TYR A 90 43.69 7.56 -6.91
CA TYR A 90 43.41 7.68 -5.47
C TYR A 90 44.01 6.50 -4.69
N LEU A 91 43.93 5.28 -5.26
CA LEU A 91 44.56 4.10 -4.68
C LEU A 91 46.09 4.22 -4.68
N GLU A 92 46.67 4.73 -5.78
CA GLU A 92 48.11 5.00 -5.89
C GLU A 92 48.57 6.11 -4.93
N GLN A 93 47.78 7.18 -4.77
CA GLN A 93 48.09 8.23 -3.79
C GLN A 93 48.01 7.73 -2.35
N MET A 94 46.99 6.95 -2.00
CA MET A 94 46.86 6.39 -0.65
C MET A 94 47.99 5.40 -0.34
N ALA A 95 48.34 4.54 -1.30
CA ALA A 95 49.47 3.62 -1.18
C ALA A 95 50.80 4.36 -0.96
N ARG A 96 51.06 5.44 -1.70
CA ARG A 96 52.28 6.25 -1.55
C ARG A 96 52.30 7.10 -0.28
N LYS A 97 51.19 7.74 0.09
CA LYS A 97 51.13 8.71 1.19
C LYS A 97 50.96 8.06 2.56
N GLU A 98 50.08 7.07 2.70
CA GLU A 98 49.74 6.48 3.99
C GLU A 98 50.51 5.19 4.27
N LEU A 99 50.83 4.41 3.23
CA LEU A 99 51.50 3.13 3.37
C LEU A 99 52.98 3.16 2.93
N GLY A 100 53.45 4.28 2.37
CA GLY A 100 54.82 4.41 1.86
C GLY A 100 55.18 3.40 0.76
N MET A 101 54.17 2.80 0.12
CA MET A 101 54.35 1.78 -0.90
C MET A 101 54.74 2.41 -2.23
N VAL A 102 55.77 1.86 -2.86
CA VAL A 102 56.25 2.23 -4.18
C VAL A 102 56.25 1.05 -5.12
N ARG A 103 56.17 1.31 -6.42
CA ARG A 103 56.19 0.22 -7.41
C ARG A 103 57.57 -0.46 -7.41
N PRO A 104 57.65 -1.78 -7.64
CA PRO A 104 58.93 -2.47 -7.74
C PRO A 104 59.79 -1.83 -8.85
N GLY A 105 60.90 -1.18 -8.46
CA GLY A 105 61.78 -0.43 -9.36
C GLY A 105 61.79 1.10 -9.17
N GLU A 106 60.94 1.67 -8.30
CA GLU A 106 60.98 3.10 -7.94
C GLU A 106 61.94 3.38 -6.76
N LEU A 107 62.72 4.46 -6.81
CA LEU A 107 63.68 4.87 -5.77
C LEU A 107 63.03 5.85 -4.79
N LEU A 108 63.11 5.57 -3.48
CA LEU A 108 62.67 6.48 -2.42
C LEU A 108 63.77 7.51 -2.14
N PHE A 109 63.46 8.80 -2.29
CA PHE A 109 64.37 9.89 -1.91
C PHE A 109 64.00 10.38 -0.52
N TYR A 110 64.90 10.20 0.45
CA TYR A 110 64.81 10.83 1.76
C TYR A 110 65.61 12.14 1.69
N PHE A 111 64.93 13.27 1.82
CA PHE A 111 65.59 14.55 2.03
C PHE A 111 65.93 14.65 3.52
N GLN A 112 67.22 14.58 3.86
CA GLN A 112 67.67 14.98 5.19
C GLN A 112 67.69 16.49 5.21
N ASP A 113 66.90 17.10 6.09
CA ASP A 113 67.02 18.52 6.37
C ASP A 113 68.42 18.78 6.95
N GLU A 114 69.14 19.71 6.34
CA GLU A 114 70.52 20.13 6.65
C GLU A 114 70.76 20.53 8.13
N ASP A 115 69.71 20.61 8.94
CA ASP A 115 69.74 21.09 10.33
C ASP A 115 70.30 20.06 11.34
N ASN A 116 70.56 18.82 10.93
CA ASN A 116 71.08 17.74 11.80
C ASN A 116 72.45 17.21 11.40
N LEU A 117 73.25 17.95 10.61
CA LEU A 117 74.66 17.61 10.48
C LEU A 117 75.39 17.96 11.80
N PRO A 118 76.10 17.02 12.44
CA PRO A 118 76.94 17.35 13.58
C PRO A 118 77.97 18.37 13.11
N LYS A 119 77.92 19.57 13.69
CA LYS A 119 78.93 20.60 13.45
C LYS A 119 80.25 20.04 13.95
N GLU A 120 81.19 19.84 13.03
CA GLU A 120 82.58 19.54 13.38
C GLU A 120 83.09 20.72 14.23
N GLU A 121 83.31 20.47 15.51
CA GLU A 121 83.98 21.41 16.41
C GLU A 121 85.48 21.42 16.04
N GLU A 122 85.95 22.52 15.44
CA GLU A 122 87.37 22.88 15.36
C GLU A 122 87.83 23.63 16.62
#